data_AF-A0AAE1SJ98-F1
#
_entry.id   AF-A0AAE1SJ98-F1
#
_cell.length_a   1.000
_cell.length_b   1.000
_cell.length_c   1.000
_cell.angle_alpha   90.00
_cell.angle_beta   90.00
_cell.angle_gamma   90.00
#
_symmetry.space_group_name_H-M   'P 1'
#
loop_
_entity.id
_entity.type
_entity.pdbx_description
1 polymer ?
#
loop_
_entity_poly.entity_id
_entity_poly.type
_entity_poly.pdbx_seq_one_letter_code
_entity_poly.pdbx_strand_id
1 'polypeptide(L)'
;MKLRIRCFETKQTLKIDLPSSSSTLQELKHHISQAFPSSYSIHLSLNSKDELQNSEDTLQSIGITSGDLIFFTSNPNVFSISTQTHIPKSNPNPDSSLVNKLDTQIVQESKIVKNMDTQIVQEPEKVKTLDTQMKIMDTQIVQEPKKVKTLDTQVKNMDTQMIQESETVKKMDTQMVRESETVKRDTQIDQESKE
;
A
#
# COMPACT_ATOMS: atom_id res chain seq x y z
N MET A 1 -10.74 -17.32 18.81
CA MET A 1 -10.68 -16.53 20.05
C MET A 1 -10.32 -15.12 19.65
N LYS A 2 -11.00 -14.13 20.24
CA LYS A 2 -10.90 -12.74 19.82
C LYS A 2 -10.03 -11.96 20.79
N LEU A 3 -8.88 -11.48 20.34
CA LEU A 3 -7.93 -10.72 21.15
C LEU A 3 -7.92 -9.25 20.73
N ARG A 4 -7.63 -8.36 21.67
CA ARG A 4 -7.40 -6.94 21.42
C ARG A 4 -5.91 -6.67 21.55
N ILE A 5 -5.28 -6.25 20.47
CA ILE A 5 -3.86 -5.97 20.43
C ILE A 5 -3.65 -4.47 20.36
N ARG A 6 -3.04 -3.87 21.37
CA ARG A 6 -2.80 -2.43 21.45
C ARG A 6 -1.32 -2.12 21.28
N CYS A 7 -1.00 -1.25 20.33
CA CYS A 7 0.34 -0.69 20.20
C CYS A 7 0.64 0.20 21.41
N PHE A 8 1.77 -0.02 22.06
CA PHE A 8 2.15 0.75 23.23
C PHE A 8 2.47 2.20 22.88
N GLU A 9 3.06 2.43 21.71
CA GLU A 9 3.51 3.72 21.20
C GLU A 9 2.33 4.56 20.67
N THR A 10 1.57 4.02 19.72
CA THR A 10 0.51 4.76 19.02
C THR A 10 -0.86 4.69 19.70
N LYS A 11 -1.01 3.83 20.71
CA LYS A 11 -2.27 3.49 21.39
C LYS A 11 -3.36 2.91 20.46
N GLN A 12 -3.04 2.65 19.19
CA GLN A 12 -3.93 2.02 18.24
C GLN A 12 -4.25 0.59 18.69
N THR A 13 -5.50 0.17 18.53
CA THR A 13 -5.97 -1.17 18.95
C THR A 13 -6.51 -1.94 17.76
N LEU A 14 -5.94 -3.10 17.50
CA LEU A 14 -6.35 -4.07 16.50
C LEU A 14 -7.15 -5.20 17.17
N LYS A 15 -8.17 -5.72 16.49
CA LYS A 15 -8.88 -6.93 16.93
C LYS A 15 -8.42 -8.09 16.05
N ILE A 16 -7.87 -9.14 16.65
CA ILE A 16 -7.40 -10.34 15.95
C ILE A 16 -8.29 -11.51 16.35
N ASP A 17 -8.74 -12.29 15.37
CA ASP A 17 -9.40 -13.58 15.61
C ASP A 17 -8.42 -14.70 15.26
N LEU A 18 -8.12 -15.55 16.24
CA LEU A 18 -7.20 -16.68 16.11
C LEU A 18 -7.93 -18.01 16.35
N PRO A 19 -7.54 -19.14 15.73
CA PRO A 19 -8.09 -20.44 16.05
C PRO A 19 -7.96 -20.76 17.55
N SER A 20 -9.07 -21.06 18.24
CA SER A 20 -9.05 -21.18 19.70
C SER A 20 -8.26 -22.38 20.22
N SER A 21 -8.01 -23.43 19.42
CA SER A 21 -7.60 -24.74 19.93
C SER A 21 -6.08 -24.96 20.06
N SER A 22 -5.24 -24.08 19.50
CA SER A 22 -3.78 -24.31 19.47
C SER A 22 -2.93 -23.08 19.21
N SER A 23 -3.48 -21.86 19.24
CA SER A 23 -2.68 -20.69 18.87
C SER A 23 -1.56 -20.42 19.88
N THR A 24 -0.36 -20.27 19.32
CA THR A 24 0.88 -20.02 20.07
C THR A 24 1.20 -18.53 20.12
N LEU A 25 2.09 -18.15 21.03
CA LEU A 25 2.60 -16.79 21.08
C LEU A 25 3.30 -16.38 19.77
N GLN A 26 4.00 -17.31 19.10
CA GLN A 26 4.61 -17.04 17.79
C GLN A 26 3.58 -16.71 16.71
N GLU A 27 2.50 -17.48 16.63
CA GLU A 27 1.45 -17.25 15.63
C GLU A 27 0.82 -15.87 15.82
N LEU A 28 0.62 -15.46 17.08
CA LEU A 28 0.17 -14.10 17.40
C LEU A 28 1.19 -13.04 16.98
N LYS A 29 2.49 -13.22 17.29
CA LYS A 29 3.54 -12.28 16.86
C LYS A 29 3.56 -12.14 15.34
N HIS A 30 3.45 -13.25 14.61
CA HIS A 30 3.39 -13.25 13.16
C HIS A 30 2.19 -12.47 12.63
N HIS A 31 0.99 -12.70 13.18
CA HIS A 31 -0.21 -11.94 12.81
C HIS A 31 -0.06 -10.43 13.04
N ILE A 32 0.60 -10.04 14.13
CA ILE A 32 0.87 -8.62 14.42
C ILE A 32 1.89 -8.07 13.43
N SER A 33 2.97 -8.79 13.09
CA SER A 33 3.94 -8.39 12.07
C SER A 33 3.31 -8.19 10.69
N GLN A 34 2.31 -8.99 10.34
CA GLN A 34 1.59 -8.85 9.07
C GLN A 34 0.67 -7.62 9.05
N ALA A 35 0.06 -7.29 10.19
CA ALA A 35 -0.78 -6.09 10.32
C ALA A 35 0.04 -4.80 10.49
N PHE A 36 1.23 -4.92 11.08
CA PHE A 36 2.17 -3.85 11.35
C PHE A 36 3.55 -4.27 10.81
N PRO A 37 3.80 -4.06 9.51
CA PRO A 37 5.08 -4.41 8.89
C PRO A 37 6.18 -3.54 9.50
N SER A 38 6.83 -4.07 10.53
CA SER A 38 8.00 -3.48 11.18
C SER A 38 9.13 -4.49 11.11
N SER A 39 10.32 -4.03 10.74
CA SER A 39 11.52 -4.88 10.57
C SER A 39 12.12 -5.36 11.90
N TYR A 40 11.39 -5.27 13.01
CA TYR A 40 11.90 -5.41 14.38
C TYR A 40 11.18 -6.53 15.14
N SER A 41 11.89 -7.09 16.14
CA SER A 41 11.36 -8.07 17.07
C SER A 41 10.17 -7.49 17.84
N ILE A 42 9.03 -8.19 17.84
CA ILE A 42 7.82 -7.77 18.55
C ILE A 42 7.84 -8.36 19.97
N HIS A 43 7.72 -7.46 20.94
CA HIS A 43 7.60 -7.77 22.36
C HIS A 43 6.13 -7.62 22.77
N LEU A 44 5.62 -8.55 23.58
CA LEU A 44 4.21 -8.62 23.97
C LEU A 44 4.07 -8.58 25.50
N SER A 45 3.01 -7.96 26.01
CA SER A 45 2.69 -7.91 27.44
C SER A 45 1.18 -7.90 27.68
N LEU A 46 0.70 -8.58 28.73
CA LEU A 46 -0.72 -8.60 29.11
C LEU A 46 -1.13 -7.41 30.00
N ASN A 47 -0.18 -6.70 30.61
CA ASN A 47 -0.48 -5.65 31.59
C ASN A 47 0.48 -4.45 31.49
N SER A 48 1.05 -4.22 30.32
CA SER A 48 2.07 -3.17 30.09
C SER A 48 3.32 -3.29 30.98
N LYS A 49 3.54 -4.43 31.65
CA LYS A 49 4.58 -4.59 32.70
C LYS A 49 5.26 -5.96 32.67
N ASP A 50 4.53 -7.01 32.31
CA ASP A 50 5.07 -8.37 32.27
C ASP A 50 5.23 -8.82 30.82
N GLU A 51 6.47 -9.03 30.40
CA GLU A 51 6.79 -9.43 29.04
C GLU A 51 6.56 -10.93 28.83
N LEU A 52 5.86 -11.26 27.74
CA LEU A 52 5.65 -12.63 27.30
C LEU A 52 6.89 -13.10 26.52
N GLN A 53 7.76 -13.83 27.21
CA GLN A 53 9.06 -14.28 26.67
C GLN A 53 8.98 -15.63 25.94
N ASN A 54 8.05 -16.52 26.33
CA ASN A 54 8.08 -17.91 25.85
C ASN A 54 7.28 -18.10 24.55
N SER A 55 7.96 -18.51 23.49
CA SER A 55 7.40 -18.63 22.14
C SER A 55 6.59 -19.90 21.90
N GLU A 56 6.89 -20.97 22.64
CA GLU A 56 6.33 -22.32 22.45
C GLU A 56 4.99 -22.51 23.18
N ASP A 57 4.68 -21.66 24.17
CA ASP A 57 3.47 -21.80 24.96
C ASP A 57 2.22 -21.42 24.14
N THR A 58 1.15 -22.20 24.33
CA THR A 58 -0.16 -21.83 23.84
C THR A 58 -0.66 -20.61 24.60
N LEU A 59 -1.40 -19.73 23.93
CA LEU A 59 -1.95 -18.52 24.54
C LEU A 59 -2.82 -18.86 25.77
N GLN A 60 -3.52 -20.00 25.74
CA GLN A 60 -4.28 -20.47 26.91
C GLN A 60 -3.40 -20.91 28.09
N SER A 61 -2.25 -21.53 27.82
CA SER A 61 -1.29 -21.97 28.87
C SER A 61 -0.72 -20.79 29.65
N ILE A 62 -0.51 -19.65 28.98
CA ILE A 62 -0.09 -18.39 29.61
C ILE A 62 -1.26 -17.56 30.16
N GLY A 63 -2.46 -18.15 30.23
CA GLY A 63 -3.65 -17.53 30.82
C GLY A 63 -4.37 -16.52 29.94
N ILE A 64 -4.07 -16.46 28.64
CA ILE A 64 -4.74 -15.57 27.68
C ILE A 64 -6.03 -16.21 27.20
N THR A 65 -7.12 -15.46 27.33
CA THR A 65 -8.47 -15.85 26.97
C THR A 65 -9.08 -14.89 25.95
N SER A 66 -10.18 -15.30 25.34
CA SER A 66 -10.89 -14.43 24.41
C SER A 66 -11.38 -13.17 25.12
N GLY A 67 -11.02 -12.00 24.58
CA GLY A 67 -11.35 -10.69 25.12
C GLY A 67 -10.14 -9.97 25.71
N ASP A 68 -9.04 -10.65 25.97
CA ASP A 68 -7.88 -10.04 26.61
C ASP A 68 -7.23 -8.94 25.76
N LEU A 69 -6.67 -7.97 26.47
CA LEU A 69 -5.92 -6.85 25.90
C LEU A 69 -4.43 -7.15 26.03
N ILE A 70 -3.75 -7.25 24.89
CA ILE A 70 -2.31 -7.48 24.81
C ILE A 70 -1.68 -6.21 24.27
N PHE A 71 -0.68 -5.72 24.97
CA PHE A 71 0.16 -4.63 24.50
C PHE A 71 1.31 -5.20 23.69
N PHE A 72 1.60 -4.58 22.54
CA PHE A 72 2.80 -4.88 21.78
C PHE A 72 3.66 -3.62 21.60
N THR A 73 4.96 -3.86 21.44
CA THR A 73 5.97 -2.83 21.19
C THR A 73 7.08 -3.43 20.34
N SER A 74 7.69 -2.61 19.50
CA SER A 74 8.93 -2.95 18.79
C SER A 74 10.18 -2.63 19.61
N ASN A 75 10.02 -2.06 20.82
CA ASN A 75 11.12 -1.68 21.70
C ASN A 75 11.38 -2.77 22.75
N PRO A 76 12.56 -3.42 22.74
CA PRO A 76 12.89 -4.54 23.62
C PRO A 76 12.95 -4.20 25.12
N ASN A 77 12.91 -2.91 25.50
CA ASN A 77 13.11 -2.49 26.89
C ASN A 77 11.83 -1.92 27.57
N VAL A 78 10.69 -1.89 26.87
CA VAL A 78 9.45 -1.28 27.42
C VAL A 78 8.85 -2.14 28.53
N PHE A 79 8.99 -3.46 28.44
CA PHE A 79 8.40 -4.41 29.39
C PHE A 79 9.40 -4.99 30.40
N SER A 80 10.68 -4.58 30.36
CA SER A 80 11.74 -5.09 31.25
C SER A 80 11.68 -4.56 32.69
N ILE A 81 10.56 -4.00 33.14
CA ILE A 81 10.45 -3.29 34.43
C ILE A 81 10.25 -4.25 35.62
N SER A 82 9.95 -5.52 35.40
CA SER A 82 9.63 -6.45 36.49
C SER A 82 10.78 -7.41 36.79
N THR A 83 11.77 -6.98 37.57
CA THR A 83 12.35 -7.87 38.60
C THR A 83 12.72 -7.10 39.87
N GLN A 84 11.99 -7.44 40.93
CA GLN A 84 12.44 -7.44 42.33
C GLN A 84 12.30 -6.16 43.17
N THR A 85 11.08 -5.88 43.62
CA THR A 85 10.86 -5.26 44.95
C THR A 85 10.74 -6.36 46.00
N HIS A 86 11.86 -7.02 46.34
CA HIS A 86 11.98 -7.62 47.67
C HIS A 86 12.69 -6.58 48.53
N ILE A 87 11.97 -5.99 49.47
CA ILE A 87 12.52 -5.12 50.51
C ILE A 87 12.93 -6.02 51.67
N PRO A 88 14.20 -6.41 51.86
CA PRO A 88 14.71 -6.65 53.19
C PRO A 88 15.02 -5.27 53.80
N LYS A 89 14.32 -4.93 54.88
CA LYS A 89 14.59 -3.75 55.69
C LYS A 89 16.03 -3.82 56.22
N SER A 90 16.94 -2.96 55.73
CA SER A 90 18.08 -2.46 56.52
C SER A 90 18.76 -1.23 55.89
N ASN A 91 18.81 -0.16 56.68
CA ASN A 91 19.68 1.03 56.67
C ASN A 91 19.75 2.01 55.49
N PRO A 92 19.85 3.33 55.78
CA PRO A 92 19.98 4.38 54.77
C PRO A 92 21.45 4.55 54.38
N ASN A 93 21.81 4.20 53.14
CA ASN A 93 23.02 4.71 52.50
C ASN A 93 22.69 5.00 51.03
N PRO A 94 22.53 6.28 50.62
CA PRO A 94 21.97 6.60 49.31
C PRO A 94 23.05 7.02 48.32
N ASP A 95 23.93 6.14 47.80
CA ASP A 95 25.02 6.76 46.99
C ASP A 95 25.80 5.97 45.94
N SER A 96 25.26 4.94 45.29
CA SER A 96 25.92 4.49 44.04
C SER A 96 25.02 3.68 43.11
N SER A 97 24.24 2.74 43.65
CA SER A 97 23.40 1.86 42.83
C SER A 97 22.27 2.61 42.12
N LEU A 98 21.67 3.61 42.79
CA LEU A 98 20.61 4.44 42.21
C LEU A 98 21.16 5.41 41.15
N VAL A 99 22.33 6.00 41.40
CA VAL A 99 23.00 6.90 40.45
C VAL A 99 23.36 6.15 39.17
N ASN A 100 23.95 4.95 39.29
CA ASN A 100 24.26 4.09 38.14
C ASN A 100 23.02 3.65 37.35
N LYS A 101 21.88 3.43 38.02
CA LYS A 101 20.60 3.11 37.36
C LYS A 101 20.05 4.31 36.60
N LEU A 102 20.08 5.51 37.18
CA LEU A 102 19.66 6.75 36.51
C LEU A 102 20.57 7.07 35.32
N ASP A 103 21.89 6.91 35.44
CA ASP A 103 22.82 7.12 34.32
C ASP A 103 22.55 6.15 33.17
N THR A 104 22.30 4.88 33.49
CA THR A 104 21.92 3.87 32.48
C THR A 104 20.62 4.27 31.79
N GLN A 105 19.63 4.78 32.53
CA GLN A 105 18.37 5.27 31.99
C GLN A 105 18.56 6.51 31.10
N ILE A 106 19.36 7.49 31.53
CA ILE A 106 19.65 8.72 30.75
C ILE A 106 20.36 8.37 29.43
N VAL A 107 21.31 7.43 29.46
CA VAL A 107 22.00 6.96 28.25
C VAL A 107 21.03 6.26 27.29
N GLN A 108 20.05 5.51 27.81
CA GLN A 108 19.03 4.86 27.00
C GLN A 108 18.03 5.84 26.41
N GLU A 109 17.52 6.78 27.21
CA GLU A 109 16.65 7.86 26.73
C GLU A 109 17.36 8.70 25.65
N SER A 110 18.66 8.97 25.80
CA SER A 110 19.46 9.63 24.77
C SER A 110 19.53 8.84 23.45
N LYS A 111 19.61 7.50 23.50
CA LYS A 111 19.54 6.66 22.28
C LYS A 111 18.16 6.73 21.62
N ILE A 112 17.08 6.80 22.42
CA ILE A 112 15.71 6.94 21.91
C ILE A 112 15.55 8.29 21.21
N VAL A 113 15.98 9.37 21.84
CA VAL A 113 15.92 10.73 21.26
C VAL A 113 16.68 10.77 19.93
N LYS A 114 17.89 10.21 19.86
CA LYS A 114 18.64 10.13 18.59
C LYS A 114 17.91 9.34 17.49
N ASN A 115 17.22 8.25 17.86
CA ASN A 115 16.46 7.47 16.89
C ASN A 115 15.19 8.20 16.42
N MET A 116 14.53 8.93 17.33
CA MET A 116 13.40 9.79 16.97
C MET A 116 13.86 10.94 16.07
N ASP A 117 14.98 11.61 16.38
CA ASP A 117 15.56 12.66 15.52
C ASP A 117 15.85 12.12 14.12
N THR A 118 16.42 10.92 14.04
CA THR A 118 16.69 10.27 12.75
C THR A 118 15.39 10.00 11.96
N GLN A 119 14.33 9.54 12.61
CA GLN A 119 13.03 9.32 11.96
C GLN A 119 12.33 10.63 11.57
N ILE A 120 12.38 11.65 12.43
CA ILE A 120 11.84 13.00 12.18
C ILE A 120 12.49 13.62 10.94
N VAL A 121 13.76 13.32 10.66
CA VAL A 121 14.45 13.80 9.45
C VAL A 121 14.15 12.93 8.22
N GLN A 122 13.95 11.62 8.38
CA GLN A 122 13.71 10.71 7.24
C GLN A 122 12.29 10.75 6.68
N GLU A 123 11.25 10.90 7.51
CA GLU A 123 9.87 10.94 7.04
C GLU A 123 9.58 12.12 6.08
N PRO A 124 10.03 13.35 6.35
CA PRO A 124 9.85 14.48 5.43
C PRO A 124 10.47 14.24 4.05
N GLU A 125 11.63 13.58 3.98
CA GLU A 125 12.28 13.25 2.70
C GLU A 125 11.49 12.22 1.90
N LYS A 126 10.91 11.21 2.59
CA LYS A 126 9.99 10.26 1.95
C LYS A 126 8.72 10.95 1.44
N VAL A 127 8.15 11.86 2.22
CA VAL A 127 6.98 12.67 1.83
C VAL A 127 7.30 13.54 0.60
N LYS A 128 8.44 14.24 0.57
CA LYS A 128 8.89 14.99 -0.62
C LYS A 128 9.03 14.12 -1.86
N THR A 129 9.52 12.90 -1.69
CA THR A 129 9.67 11.94 -2.79
C THR A 129 8.30 11.53 -3.35
N LEU A 130 7.34 11.24 -2.47
CA LEU A 130 5.96 10.93 -2.87
C LEU A 130 5.28 12.12 -3.55
N ASP A 131 5.44 13.34 -3.03
CA ASP A 131 4.89 14.57 -3.63
C ASP A 131 5.43 14.79 -5.06
N THR A 132 6.72 14.55 -5.26
CA THR A 132 7.35 14.64 -6.58
C THR A 132 6.78 13.61 -7.56
N GLN A 133 6.62 12.36 -7.12
CA GLN A 133 6.03 11.30 -7.95
C GLN A 133 4.56 11.60 -8.29
N MET A 134 3.80 12.12 -7.34
CA MET A 134 2.39 12.51 -7.54
C MET A 134 2.26 13.62 -8.59
N LYS A 135 3.12 14.65 -8.53
CA LYS A 135 3.16 15.71 -9.56
C LYS A 135 3.48 15.18 -10.95
N ILE A 136 4.36 14.19 -11.06
CA ILE A 136 4.68 13.54 -12.34
C ILE A 136 3.46 12.77 -12.86
N MET A 137 2.75 12.06 -11.99
CA MET A 137 1.53 11.34 -12.35
C MET A 137 0.41 12.29 -12.80
N ASP A 138 0.16 13.38 -12.06
CA ASP A 138 -0.81 14.42 -12.42
C ASP A 138 -0.52 15.03 -13.80
N THR A 139 0.77 15.31 -14.06
CA THR A 139 1.19 15.84 -15.36
C THR A 139 0.87 14.84 -16.49
N GLN A 140 1.11 13.55 -16.28
CA GLN A 140 0.79 12.51 -17.27
C GLN A 140 -0.72 12.35 -17.49
N ILE A 141 -1.50 12.33 -16.40
CA ILE A 141 -2.97 12.25 -16.45
C ILE A 141 -3.57 13.40 -17.26
N VAL A 142 -2.97 14.59 -17.22
CA VAL A 142 -3.43 15.76 -18.00
C VAL A 142 -2.96 15.72 -19.47
N GLN A 143 -1.84 15.05 -19.78
CA GLN A 143 -1.27 14.98 -21.13
C GLN A 143 -1.93 13.91 -22.01
N GLU A 144 -2.17 12.72 -21.48
CA GLU A 144 -2.86 11.60 -22.15
C GLU A 144 -4.16 12.02 -22.88
N PRO A 145 -5.15 12.66 -22.23
CA PRO A 145 -6.41 13.03 -22.87
C PRO A 145 -6.24 14.08 -23.97
N LYS A 146 -5.20 14.93 -23.90
CA LYS A 146 -4.89 15.87 -24.98
C LYS A 146 -4.43 15.13 -26.23
N LYS A 147 -3.55 14.12 -26.08
CA LYS A 147 -3.12 13.27 -27.19
C LYS A 147 -4.28 12.49 -27.80
N VAL A 148 -5.16 11.94 -26.96
CA VAL A 148 -6.37 11.23 -27.41
C VAL A 148 -7.28 12.16 -28.22
N LYS A 149 -7.52 13.40 -27.76
CA LYS A 149 -8.31 14.39 -28.53
C LYS A 149 -7.72 14.72 -29.90
N THR A 150 -6.39 14.81 -29.99
CA THR A 150 -5.71 15.05 -31.27
C THR A 150 -5.90 13.88 -32.23
N LEU A 151 -5.73 12.64 -31.74
CA LEU A 151 -5.96 11.44 -32.54
C LEU A 151 -7.42 11.31 -32.98
N ASP A 152 -8.38 11.59 -32.09
CA ASP A 152 -9.82 11.56 -32.41
C ASP A 152 -10.17 12.55 -33.54
N THR A 153 -9.55 13.73 -33.53
CA THR A 153 -9.70 14.72 -34.61
C THR A 153 -9.09 14.21 -35.93
N GLN A 154 -7.92 13.58 -35.88
CA GLN A 154 -7.27 13.02 -37.06
C GLN A 154 -8.09 11.89 -37.69
N VAL A 155 -8.65 11.00 -36.86
CA VAL A 155 -9.52 9.90 -37.32
C VAL A 155 -10.77 10.44 -38.00
N LYS A 156 -11.45 11.44 -37.39
CA LYS A 156 -12.62 12.10 -38.01
C LYS A 156 -12.31 12.70 -39.37
N ASN A 157 -11.13 13.28 -39.54
CA ASN A 157 -10.70 13.81 -40.83
C ASN A 157 -10.49 12.70 -41.87
N MET A 158 -9.85 11.59 -41.49
CA MET A 158 -9.67 10.43 -42.37
C MET A 158 -11.02 9.80 -42.75
N ASP A 159 -11.96 9.67 -41.81
CA ASP A 159 -13.32 9.18 -42.08
C ASP A 159 -14.05 10.06 -43.09
N THR A 160 -13.95 11.38 -42.92
CA THR A 160 -14.54 12.34 -43.86
C THR A 160 -13.94 12.22 -45.25
N GLN A 161 -12.60 12.10 -45.35
CA GLN A 161 -11.92 11.91 -46.63
C GLN A 161 -12.34 10.59 -47.30
N MET A 162 -12.37 9.50 -46.55
CA MET A 162 -12.77 8.18 -47.05
C MET A 162 -14.22 8.17 -47.57
N ILE A 163 -15.15 8.84 -46.87
CA ILE A 163 -16.54 9.00 -47.34
C ILE A 163 -16.56 9.76 -48.66
N GLN A 164 -15.81 10.86 -48.76
CA GLN A 164 -15.74 11.66 -49.99
C GLN A 164 -15.17 10.85 -51.17
N GLU A 165 -14.12 10.07 -50.95
CA GLU A 165 -13.56 9.16 -51.95
C GLU A 165 -14.54 8.04 -52.36
N SER A 166 -15.31 7.51 -51.40
CA SER A 166 -16.36 6.54 -51.72
C SER A 166 -17.44 7.13 -52.62
N GLU A 167 -17.86 8.38 -52.38
CA GLU A 167 -18.83 9.06 -53.23
C GLU A 167 -18.29 9.35 -54.64
N THR A 168 -17.01 9.72 -54.78
CA THR A 168 -16.41 9.93 -56.10
C THR A 168 -16.32 8.63 -56.89
N VAL A 169 -15.95 7.52 -56.24
CA VAL A 169 -15.95 6.19 -56.87
C VAL A 169 -17.34 5.81 -57.35
N LYS A 170 -18.39 5.97 -56.53
CA LYS A 170 -19.78 5.71 -56.96
C LYS A 170 -20.18 6.53 -58.19
N LYS A 171 -19.77 7.79 -58.26
CA LYS A 171 -20.04 8.66 -59.43
C LYS A 171 -19.32 8.14 -60.68
N MET A 172 -18.06 7.72 -60.54
CA MET A 172 -17.30 7.11 -61.64
C MET A 172 -17.92 5.79 -62.13
N ASP A 173 -18.34 4.90 -61.22
CA ASP A 173 -19.02 3.65 -61.59
C ASP A 173 -20.30 3.92 -62.37
N THR A 174 -21.11 4.87 -61.89
CA THR A 174 -22.36 5.25 -62.58
C THR A 174 -22.07 5.83 -63.97
N GLN A 175 -21.00 6.60 -64.13
CA GLN A 175 -20.58 7.14 -65.42
C GLN A 175 -20.13 6.03 -66.37
N MET A 176 -19.29 5.11 -65.89
CA MET A 176 -18.78 3.98 -66.68
C MET A 176 -19.92 3.09 -67.21
N VAL A 177 -20.95 2.82 -66.38
CA VAL A 177 -22.13 2.07 -66.80
C VAL A 177 -22.88 2.80 -67.93
N ARG A 178 -23.09 4.12 -67.80
CA ARG A 178 -23.75 4.91 -68.85
C ARG A 178 -22.98 4.91 -70.17
N GLU A 179 -21.67 5.09 -70.12
CA GLU A 179 -20.80 5.05 -71.29
C GLU A 179 -20.84 3.67 -71.98
N SER A 180 -20.83 2.59 -71.19
CA SER A 180 -20.95 1.23 -71.69
C SER A 180 -22.29 0.98 -72.40
N GLU A 181 -23.39 1.54 -71.88
CA GLU A 181 -24.71 1.45 -72.51
C GLU A 181 -24.81 2.28 -73.81
N THR A 182 -24.21 3.47 -73.86
CA THR A 182 -24.17 4.27 -75.09
C THR A 182 -23.42 3.56 -76.20
N VAL A 183 -22.26 2.98 -75.91
CA VAL A 183 -21.48 2.22 -76.91
C VAL A 183 -22.30 1.05 -77.47
N LYS A 184 -23.02 0.32 -76.63
CA LYS A 184 -23.90 -0.78 -77.09
C LYS A 184 -24.99 -0.29 -78.04
N ARG A 185 -25.63 0.84 -77.75
CA ARG A 185 -26.67 1.42 -78.62
C ARG A 185 -26.09 1.86 -79.96
N ASP A 186 -24.96 2.55 -79.95
CA ASP A 186 -24.32 3.03 -81.19
C ASP A 186 -23.92 1.85 -82.10
N THR A 187 -23.37 0.78 -81.52
CA THR A 187 -23.00 -0.43 -82.27
C THR A 187 -24.21 -1.12 -82.91
N GLN A 188 -25.38 -1.07 -82.26
CA GLN A 188 -26.62 -1.67 -82.76
C GLN A 188 -27.22 -0.87 -83.94
N ILE A 189 -27.16 0.47 -83.88
CA ILE A 189 -27.60 1.36 -84.96
C ILE A 189 -26.75 1.16 -86.22
N ASP A 190 -25.43 0.98 -86.07
CA ASP A 190 -24.52 0.72 -87.19
C ASP A 190 -24.76 -0.64 -87.87
N GLN A 191 -25.32 -1.62 -87.15
CA GLN A 191 -25.70 -2.92 -87.69
C GLN A 191 -27.03 -2.84 -88.47
N GLU A 192 -28.05 -2.17 -87.92
CA GLU A 192 -29.36 -2.00 -88.59
C GLU A 192 -29.26 -1.13 -89.86
N SER A 193 -28.30 -0.21 -89.94
CA SER A 193 -28.12 0.66 -91.12
C SER A 193 -27.44 -0.05 -92.32
N LYS A 194 -27.02 -1.30 -92.17
CA LYS A 194 -26.32 -2.09 -93.21
C LYS A 194 -27.17 -3.23 -93.81
N GLU A 195 -28.36 -3.49 -93.30
CA GLU A 195 -29.37 -4.37 -93.91
C GLU A 195 -30.34 -3.56 -94.82
#